data_AF-A0A7K9VA48-F1
#
_entry.id   AF-A0A7K9VA48-F1
#
_cell.length_a   1.000
_cell.length_b   1.000
_cell.length_c   1.000
_cell.angle_alpha   90.00
_cell.angle_beta   90.00
_cell.angle_gamma   90.00
#
_symmetry.space_group_name_H-M   'P 1'
#
loop_
_entity.id
_entity.type
_entity.pdbx_description
1 polymer ?
#
loop_
_entity_poly.entity_id
_entity_poly.type
_entity_poly.pdbx_seq_one_letter_code
_entity_poly.pdbx_strand_id
1 'polypeptide(L)'
;MKSSFTFLLLMLGAVVNVRPVQEASVLYPYGLDQKDHKNPKLDDGSSKKLSLSVPFTYYGKEYQTLYVNNNGVISFGTRVNQYTPDPFPLADGRSFVAPYWADVDNVLGGDVFYRETTDPALLRLITENINQYFPNIPFTATWAFVATWDHVAYYGSTTNKGNTFQATLTTNTKTSFIILNYKDIQWTTGAASGGEAETGLGGTPAHAGFNSGDETNYYNIPGSRTEAVINITKTSNVNVPGRWVFQVDDFKVTGVPTEAPEVAEGNNCWL
;
A
#
# COMPACT_ATOMS: atom_id res chain seq x y z
N MET A 1 15.17 -68.85 44.05
CA MET A 1 15.60 -68.74 42.64
C MET A 1 14.90 -67.55 42.01
N LYS A 2 15.70 -66.53 41.65
CA LYS A 2 15.49 -65.32 40.83
C LYS A 2 14.14 -64.55 40.92
N SER A 3 14.25 -63.42 41.63
CA SER A 3 13.39 -62.24 41.55
C SER A 3 13.36 -61.68 40.12
N SER A 4 12.19 -61.23 39.67
CA SER A 4 12.04 -60.38 38.49
C SER A 4 11.19 -59.18 38.89
N PHE A 5 11.81 -58.00 38.96
CA PHE A 5 11.12 -56.72 39.13
C PHE A 5 10.79 -56.16 37.75
N THR A 6 9.51 -55.97 37.48
CA THR A 6 9.04 -55.25 36.28
C THR A 6 8.98 -53.76 36.62
N PHE A 7 9.83 -52.95 35.98
CA PHE A 7 9.80 -51.49 36.10
C PHE A 7 8.88 -50.95 35.00
N LEU A 8 7.76 -50.34 35.38
CA LEU A 8 6.88 -49.64 34.45
C LEU A 8 7.34 -48.17 34.36
N LEU A 9 7.93 -47.80 33.22
CA LEU A 9 8.36 -46.42 32.97
C LEU A 9 7.16 -45.61 32.45
N LEU A 10 6.54 -44.81 33.32
CA LEU A 10 5.53 -43.82 32.94
C LEU A 10 6.23 -42.59 32.35
N MET A 11 6.32 -42.52 31.03
CA MET A 11 6.71 -41.29 30.32
C MET A 11 5.51 -40.35 30.29
N LEU A 12 5.45 -39.38 31.23
CA LEU A 12 4.58 -38.22 31.08
C LEU A 12 5.13 -37.35 29.94
N GLY A 13 4.59 -37.51 28.74
CA GLY A 13 4.79 -36.55 27.66
C GLY A 13 4.06 -35.26 27.99
N ALA A 14 4.81 -34.19 28.29
CA ALA A 14 4.23 -32.85 28.34
C ALA A 14 3.78 -32.49 26.91
N VAL A 15 2.46 -32.45 26.68
CA VAL A 15 1.89 -31.92 25.45
C VAL A 15 2.09 -30.41 25.51
N VAL A 16 3.17 -29.92 24.90
CA VAL A 16 3.37 -28.49 24.70
C VAL A 16 2.35 -28.07 23.65
N ASN A 17 1.28 -27.43 24.12
CA ASN A 17 0.23 -26.91 23.25
C ASN A 17 0.78 -25.64 22.58
N VAL A 18 1.57 -25.81 21.53
CA VAL A 18 2.07 -24.71 20.71
C VAL A 18 0.89 -24.17 19.93
N ARG A 19 0.26 -23.11 20.43
CA ARG A 19 -0.69 -22.34 19.62
C ARG A 19 0.08 -21.81 18.40
N PRO A 20 -0.42 -22.00 17.17
CA PRO A 20 0.16 -21.31 16.02
C PRO A 20 0.17 -19.81 16.35
N VAL A 21 1.34 -19.18 16.27
CA VAL A 21 1.39 -17.72 16.22
C VAL A 21 0.69 -17.38 14.91
N GLN A 22 -0.54 -16.89 15.00
CA GLN A 22 -1.22 -16.34 13.85
C GLN A 22 -0.42 -15.10 13.45
N GLU A 23 0.32 -15.19 12.34
CA GLU A 23 1.04 -14.03 11.81
C GLU A 23 0.05 -12.87 11.69
N ALA A 24 0.37 -11.76 12.33
CA ALA A 24 -0.46 -10.57 12.24
C ALA A 24 -0.48 -10.12 10.78
N SER A 25 -1.68 -9.98 10.22
CA SER A 25 -1.86 -9.47 8.85
C SER A 25 -1.18 -8.11 8.69
N VAL A 26 -0.45 -7.92 7.58
CA VAL A 26 0.14 -6.62 7.22
C VAL A 26 -0.93 -5.55 6.95
N LEU A 27 -2.15 -5.97 6.57
CA LEU A 27 -3.29 -5.10 6.31
C LEU A 27 -4.02 -4.76 7.61
N TYR A 28 -4.41 -3.48 7.77
CA TYR A 28 -5.42 -3.08 8.73
C TYR A 28 -6.79 -3.65 8.34
N PRO A 29 -7.71 -3.87 9.31
CA PRO A 29 -9.06 -4.38 9.04
C PRO A 29 -9.76 -3.59 7.92
N TYR A 30 -10.43 -4.28 7.01
CA TYR A 30 -11.18 -3.70 5.89
C TYR A 30 -12.38 -4.58 5.52
N GLY A 31 -13.19 -4.09 4.58
CA GLY A 31 -14.36 -4.78 4.05
C GLY A 31 -15.67 -4.34 4.71
N LEU A 32 -16.77 -4.96 4.28
CA LEU A 32 -18.12 -4.56 4.68
C LEU A 32 -18.37 -4.75 6.19
N ASP A 33 -17.71 -5.72 6.82
CA ASP A 33 -17.78 -5.92 8.28
C ASP A 33 -17.16 -4.74 9.07
N GLN A 34 -16.24 -4.02 8.43
CA GLN A 34 -15.67 -2.77 8.96
C GLN A 34 -16.45 -1.53 8.52
N LYS A 35 -17.60 -1.73 7.86
CA LYS A 35 -18.49 -0.70 7.30
C LYS A 35 -17.84 0.12 6.18
N ASP A 36 -16.93 -0.52 5.44
CA ASP A 36 -16.33 0.12 4.27
C ASP A 36 -17.35 0.39 3.18
N HIS A 37 -17.19 1.52 2.51
CA HIS A 37 -17.77 1.71 1.20
C HIS A 37 -17.04 0.83 0.18
N LYS A 38 -17.74 0.50 -0.90
CA LYS A 38 -17.20 -0.28 -2.00
C LYS A 38 -17.34 0.52 -3.29
N ASN A 39 -16.26 0.63 -4.07
CA ASN A 39 -16.32 1.21 -5.41
C ASN A 39 -17.19 0.36 -6.34
N PRO A 40 -17.72 0.97 -7.43
CA PRO A 40 -18.44 0.20 -8.44
C PRO A 40 -17.53 -0.84 -9.12
N LYS A 41 -18.16 -1.93 -9.59
CA LYS A 41 -17.59 -2.86 -10.55
C LYS A 41 -17.59 -2.20 -11.92
N LEU A 42 -16.50 -1.55 -12.26
CA LEU A 42 -16.37 -0.77 -13.47
C LEU A 42 -14.87 -0.62 -13.79
N ASP A 43 -14.52 -0.94 -15.03
CA ASP A 43 -13.22 -0.63 -15.61
C ASP A 43 -12.96 0.89 -15.55
N ASP A 44 -11.74 1.29 -15.16
CA ASP A 44 -11.40 2.69 -14.85
C ASP A 44 -12.33 3.38 -13.82
N GLY A 45 -13.05 2.59 -13.02
CA GLY A 45 -14.01 3.08 -12.04
C GLY A 45 -13.36 3.84 -10.88
N SER A 46 -14.15 4.61 -10.16
CA SER A 46 -13.67 5.36 -9.00
C SER A 46 -14.83 5.78 -8.10
N SER A 47 -14.52 6.14 -6.86
CA SER A 47 -15.48 6.69 -5.91
C SER A 47 -16.12 8.00 -6.42
N LYS A 48 -17.19 8.42 -5.74
CA LYS A 48 -17.59 9.83 -5.77
C LYS A 48 -16.53 10.67 -5.05
N LYS A 49 -16.61 12.00 -5.20
CA LYS A 49 -15.80 12.93 -4.39
C LYS A 49 -16.14 12.71 -2.92
N LEU A 50 -15.14 12.37 -2.11
CA LEU A 50 -15.31 12.15 -0.67
C LEU A 50 -14.91 13.42 0.06
N SER A 51 -15.74 13.87 0.99
CA SER A 51 -15.41 14.97 1.91
C SER A 51 -14.93 14.36 3.22
N LEU A 52 -13.73 14.73 3.64
CA LEU A 52 -13.13 14.28 4.90
C LEU A 52 -13.71 15.06 6.07
N SER A 53 -13.90 14.44 7.23
CA SER A 53 -14.26 15.13 8.47
C SER A 53 -13.08 15.87 9.10
N VAL A 54 -11.85 15.42 8.81
CA VAL A 54 -10.60 16.05 9.23
C VAL A 54 -9.74 16.32 7.98
N PRO A 55 -9.26 17.55 7.76
CA PRO A 55 -8.33 17.82 6.66
C PRO A 55 -7.07 16.96 6.78
N PHE A 56 -6.59 16.43 5.67
CA PHE A 56 -5.32 15.70 5.61
C PHE A 56 -4.23 16.63 5.06
N THR A 57 -3.21 16.92 5.87
CA THR A 57 -2.05 17.71 5.44
C THR A 57 -1.08 16.82 4.68
N TYR A 58 -0.78 17.20 3.44
CA TYR A 58 0.10 16.50 2.52
C TYR A 58 1.02 17.52 1.84
N TYR A 59 2.31 17.46 2.15
CA TYR A 59 3.36 18.40 1.74
C TYR A 59 2.99 19.87 2.01
N GLY A 60 2.66 20.18 3.26
CA GLY A 60 2.27 21.52 3.69
C GLY A 60 0.92 22.02 3.17
N LYS A 61 0.20 21.23 2.36
CA LYS A 61 -1.13 21.58 1.84
C LYS A 61 -2.22 20.74 2.49
N GLU A 62 -3.28 21.40 2.94
CA GLU A 62 -4.45 20.74 3.50
C GLU A 62 -5.42 20.32 2.40
N TYR A 63 -5.86 19.06 2.46
CA TYR A 63 -6.87 18.50 1.58
C TYR A 63 -8.10 18.09 2.36
N GLN A 64 -9.25 18.66 2.01
CA GLN A 64 -10.55 18.31 2.59
C GLN A 64 -11.27 17.22 1.80
N THR A 65 -10.78 16.87 0.61
CA THR A 65 -11.49 15.97 -0.29
C THR A 65 -10.54 15.08 -1.07
N LEU A 66 -10.95 13.83 -1.28
CA LEU A 66 -10.20 12.85 -2.06
C LEU A 66 -11.11 11.97 -2.94
N TYR A 67 -10.47 11.16 -3.79
CA TYR A 67 -11.09 10.10 -4.56
C TYR A 67 -10.30 8.80 -4.36
N VAL A 68 -11.00 7.66 -4.38
CA VAL A 68 -10.38 6.33 -4.44
C VAL A 68 -10.64 5.78 -5.84
N ASN A 69 -9.59 5.60 -6.62
CA ASN A 69 -9.66 5.10 -8.00
C ASN A 69 -9.40 3.58 -8.05
N ASN A 70 -10.07 2.86 -8.95
CA ASN A 70 -9.92 1.41 -9.10
C ASN A 70 -8.49 1.02 -9.50
N ASN A 71 -7.82 1.84 -10.31
CA ASN A 71 -6.42 1.71 -10.75
C ASN A 71 -5.39 2.00 -9.65
N GLY A 72 -5.72 1.80 -8.38
CA GLY A 72 -4.73 1.81 -7.29
C GLY A 72 -4.21 3.19 -6.88
N VAL A 73 -5.04 4.24 -6.99
CA VAL A 73 -4.68 5.63 -6.64
C VAL A 73 -5.68 6.25 -5.66
N ILE A 74 -5.17 6.96 -4.65
CA ILE A 74 -5.93 7.93 -3.85
C ILE A 74 -5.50 9.33 -4.26
N SER A 75 -6.38 10.09 -4.92
CA SER A 75 -6.06 11.44 -5.40
C SER A 75 -6.74 12.52 -4.59
N PHE A 76 -6.04 13.62 -4.36
CA PHE A 76 -6.56 14.74 -3.57
C PHE A 76 -7.10 15.84 -4.48
N GLY A 77 -8.32 16.32 -4.19
CA GLY A 77 -8.96 17.43 -4.91
C GLY A 77 -9.49 17.10 -6.32
N THR A 78 -8.75 16.31 -7.11
CA THR A 78 -9.05 16.01 -8.51
C THR A 78 -9.13 14.50 -8.76
N ARG A 79 -10.04 14.06 -9.64
CA ARG A 79 -10.16 12.67 -10.07
C ARG A 79 -9.02 12.30 -11.04
N VAL A 80 -8.48 11.10 -10.90
CA VAL A 80 -7.54 10.48 -11.86
C VAL A 80 -8.32 9.50 -12.73
N ASN A 81 -8.09 9.54 -14.05
CA ASN A 81 -8.75 8.67 -15.04
C ASN A 81 -7.75 7.82 -15.85
N GLN A 82 -6.45 7.97 -15.58
CA GLN A 82 -5.40 7.26 -16.30
C GLN A 82 -5.16 5.87 -15.70
N TYR A 83 -5.02 4.87 -16.56
CA TYR A 83 -4.70 3.49 -16.20
C TYR A 83 -3.23 3.14 -16.37
N THR A 84 -2.57 3.68 -17.41
CA THR A 84 -1.12 3.48 -17.62
C THR A 84 -0.36 4.46 -16.72
N PRO A 85 0.57 3.99 -15.87
CA PRO A 85 1.27 4.86 -14.96
C PRO A 85 2.40 5.68 -15.61
N ASP A 86 2.31 6.99 -15.42
CA ASP A 86 3.37 7.95 -15.73
C ASP A 86 4.49 7.91 -14.68
N PRO A 87 5.74 8.27 -15.03
CA PRO A 87 6.81 8.41 -14.04
C PRO A 87 6.56 9.61 -13.13
N PHE A 88 7.07 9.55 -11.90
CA PHE A 88 7.10 10.70 -11.01
C PHE A 88 8.42 11.47 -11.19
N PRO A 89 8.40 12.79 -11.03
CA PRO A 89 7.26 13.62 -10.66
C PRO A 89 6.26 13.81 -11.81
N LEU A 90 4.98 13.99 -11.49
CA LEU A 90 4.00 14.42 -12.49
C LEU A 90 4.01 15.93 -12.64
N ALA A 91 4.18 16.39 -13.88
CA ALA A 91 4.19 17.81 -14.26
C ALA A 91 2.78 18.39 -14.51
N ASP A 92 1.73 17.78 -13.95
CA ASP A 92 0.33 18.18 -14.19
C ASP A 92 -0.40 18.65 -12.93
N GLY A 93 0.35 18.87 -11.84
CA GLY A 93 -0.16 19.43 -10.59
C GLY A 93 -0.99 18.45 -9.75
N ARG A 94 -1.15 17.18 -10.16
CA ARG A 94 -1.96 16.21 -9.42
C ARG A 94 -1.22 15.69 -8.19
N SER A 95 -1.82 15.90 -7.02
CA SER A 95 -1.36 15.30 -5.77
C SER A 95 -2.09 13.99 -5.52
N PHE A 96 -1.35 12.90 -5.37
CA PHE A 96 -1.94 11.62 -5.04
C PHE A 96 -0.97 10.64 -4.40
N VAL A 97 -1.54 9.63 -3.77
CA VAL A 97 -0.87 8.44 -3.25
C VAL A 97 -1.19 7.28 -4.18
N ALA A 98 -0.16 6.60 -4.68
CA ALA A 98 -0.28 5.44 -5.54
C ALA A 98 0.27 4.22 -4.79
N PRO A 99 -0.53 3.56 -3.90
CA PRO A 99 -0.10 2.28 -3.35
C PRO A 99 0.33 1.32 -4.46
N TYR A 100 -0.43 1.25 -5.56
CA TYR A 100 -0.08 0.43 -6.72
C TYR A 100 -0.84 0.91 -7.97
N TRP A 101 -0.35 1.94 -8.64
CA TRP A 101 -1.01 2.51 -9.83
C TRP A 101 -0.78 1.65 -11.07
N ALA A 102 -1.83 0.97 -11.53
CA ALA A 102 -1.84 0.17 -12.74
C ALA A 102 -3.27 0.00 -13.26
N ASP A 103 -3.38 -0.53 -14.48
CA ASP A 103 -4.64 -0.79 -15.18
C ASP A 103 -5.44 -1.94 -14.55
N VAL A 104 -6.21 -1.62 -13.51
CA VAL A 104 -7.00 -2.55 -12.70
C VAL A 104 -8.40 -2.67 -13.28
N ASP A 105 -8.81 -3.91 -13.55
CA ASP A 105 -10.19 -4.21 -13.92
C ASP A 105 -10.87 -5.04 -12.82
N ASN A 106 -11.58 -4.32 -11.95
CA ASN A 106 -12.30 -4.96 -10.85
C ASN A 106 -13.60 -5.67 -11.29
N VAL A 107 -14.02 -5.53 -12.56
CA VAL A 107 -15.11 -6.31 -13.15
C VAL A 107 -14.66 -7.76 -13.34
N LEU A 108 -13.41 -7.97 -13.74
CA LEU A 108 -12.81 -9.29 -13.94
C LEU A 108 -12.47 -9.99 -12.61
N GLY A 109 -12.15 -9.24 -11.55
CA GLY A 109 -11.86 -9.83 -10.25
C GLY A 109 -11.57 -8.81 -9.15
N GLY A 110 -11.93 -9.17 -7.91
CA GLY A 110 -11.59 -8.40 -6.71
C GLY A 110 -12.38 -7.11 -6.50
N ASP A 111 -12.20 -6.50 -5.34
CA ASP A 111 -13.01 -5.37 -4.89
C ASP A 111 -12.16 -4.24 -4.34
N VAL A 112 -12.68 -3.01 -4.40
CA VAL A 112 -12.01 -1.84 -3.80
C VAL A 112 -12.88 -1.29 -2.69
N PHE A 113 -12.35 -1.35 -1.48
CA PHE A 113 -13.00 -0.93 -0.24
C PHE A 113 -12.35 0.32 0.32
N TYR A 114 -13.12 1.21 0.94
CA TYR A 114 -12.57 2.36 1.61
C TYR A 114 -13.46 2.89 2.74
N ARG A 115 -12.83 3.47 3.77
CA ARG A 115 -13.53 4.25 4.80
C ARG A 115 -12.64 5.33 5.39
N GLU A 116 -13.29 6.39 5.81
CA GLU A 116 -12.78 7.26 6.86
C GLU A 116 -13.14 6.65 8.22
N THR A 117 -12.29 6.80 9.23
CA THR A 117 -12.52 6.22 10.55
C THR A 117 -11.89 7.02 11.69
N THR A 118 -12.62 7.07 12.80
CA THR A 118 -12.17 7.52 14.11
C THR A 118 -12.31 6.40 15.15
N ASP A 119 -12.37 5.14 14.70
CA ASP A 119 -12.52 3.97 15.58
C ASP A 119 -11.34 3.89 16.57
N PRO A 120 -11.59 3.90 17.89
CA PRO A 120 -10.51 3.95 18.88
C PRO A 120 -9.56 2.75 18.84
N ALA A 121 -10.05 1.56 18.47
CA ALA A 121 -9.22 0.37 18.45
C ALA A 121 -8.23 0.42 17.29
N LEU A 122 -8.70 0.81 16.10
CA LEU A 122 -7.83 0.99 14.93
C LEU A 122 -6.87 2.17 15.10
N LEU A 123 -7.33 3.32 15.61
CA LEU A 123 -6.45 4.47 15.85
C LEU A 123 -5.35 4.16 16.87
N ARG A 124 -5.65 3.39 17.91
CA ARG A 124 -4.64 2.91 18.86
C ARG A 124 -3.61 2.01 18.18
N LEU A 125 -4.04 1.05 17.36
CA LEU A 125 -3.13 0.16 16.61
C LEU A 125 -2.23 0.95 15.64
N ILE A 126 -2.78 1.93 14.92
CA ILE A 126 -2.02 2.81 14.04
C ILE A 126 -1.01 3.63 14.84
N THR A 127 -1.41 4.14 16.00
CA THR A 127 -0.55 4.90 16.92
C THR A 127 0.62 4.05 17.42
N GLU A 128 0.35 2.83 17.88
CA GLU A 128 1.37 1.88 18.33
C GLU A 128 2.40 1.59 17.22
N ASN A 129 1.93 1.33 16.01
CA ASN A 129 2.80 1.10 14.85
C ASN A 129 3.66 2.33 14.52
N ILE A 130 3.07 3.52 14.44
CA ILE A 130 3.82 4.74 14.09
C ILE A 130 4.85 5.06 15.19
N ASN A 131 4.49 4.97 16.46
CA ASN A 131 5.42 5.23 17.56
C ASN A 131 6.54 4.19 17.64
N GLN A 132 6.31 2.95 17.17
CA GLN A 132 7.36 1.95 17.02
C GLN A 132 8.35 2.33 15.90
N TYR A 133 7.87 2.82 14.76
CA TYR A 133 8.72 3.16 13.60
C TYR A 133 9.37 4.55 13.70
N PHE A 134 8.72 5.48 14.40
CA PHE A 134 9.13 6.89 14.55
C PHE A 134 9.15 7.31 16.03
N PRO A 135 10.01 6.70 16.89
CA PRO A 135 9.99 6.91 18.34
C PRO A 135 10.30 8.35 18.78
N ASN A 136 10.91 9.15 17.89
CA ASN A 136 11.26 10.55 18.16
C ASN A 136 10.18 11.55 17.71
N ILE A 137 9.07 11.07 17.14
CA ILE A 137 7.95 11.91 16.69
C ILE A 137 6.76 11.59 17.59
N PRO A 138 6.39 12.50 18.52
CA PRO A 138 5.21 12.29 19.36
C PRO A 138 3.95 12.22 18.49
N PHE A 139 3.35 11.02 18.41
CA PHE A 139 2.19 10.79 17.57
C PHE A 139 1.09 10.01 18.29
N THR A 140 -0.14 10.48 18.10
CA THR A 140 -1.37 9.79 18.51
C THR A 140 -2.40 10.04 17.42
N ALA A 141 -2.75 9.01 16.66
CA ALA A 141 -3.70 9.14 15.56
C ALA A 141 -5.06 9.59 16.11
N THR A 142 -5.57 10.71 15.58
CA THR A 142 -6.94 11.17 15.85
C THR A 142 -7.89 10.80 14.71
N TRP A 143 -7.33 10.39 13.58
CA TRP A 143 -8.04 10.16 12.34
C TRP A 143 -7.29 9.20 11.43
N ALA A 144 -8.03 8.38 10.68
CA ALA A 144 -7.47 7.60 9.59
C ALA A 144 -8.45 7.46 8.41
N PHE A 145 -7.89 7.22 7.23
CA PHE A 145 -8.61 6.76 6.04
C PHE A 145 -7.93 5.51 5.50
N VAL A 146 -8.68 4.43 5.34
CA VAL A 146 -8.19 3.14 4.86
C VAL A 146 -8.81 2.88 3.49
N ALA A 147 -7.99 2.56 2.49
CA ALA A 147 -8.44 2.06 1.19
C ALA A 147 -7.71 0.76 0.85
N THR A 148 -8.45 -0.27 0.46
CA THR A 148 -7.92 -1.60 0.15
C THR A 148 -8.42 -2.04 -1.21
N TRP A 149 -7.49 -2.43 -2.08
CA TRP A 149 -7.76 -3.15 -3.32
C TRP A 149 -7.54 -4.61 -2.99
N ASP A 150 -8.60 -5.40 -2.97
CA ASP A 150 -8.60 -6.78 -2.52
C ASP A 150 -8.80 -7.72 -3.70
N HIS A 151 -7.76 -8.49 -4.00
CA HIS A 151 -7.72 -9.48 -5.08
C HIS A 151 -8.10 -8.91 -6.45
N VAL A 152 -7.71 -7.66 -6.73
CA VAL A 152 -8.10 -6.97 -7.96
C VAL A 152 -7.36 -7.53 -9.17
N ALA A 153 -8.09 -7.84 -10.23
CA ALA A 153 -7.53 -8.29 -11.49
C ALA A 153 -7.00 -7.11 -12.33
N TYR A 154 -6.23 -7.42 -13.37
CA TYR A 154 -5.75 -6.45 -14.36
C TYR A 154 -6.62 -6.46 -15.61
N TYR A 155 -6.67 -5.32 -16.30
CA TYR A 155 -7.35 -5.20 -17.57
C TYR A 155 -6.84 -6.22 -18.59
N GLY A 156 -7.75 -6.92 -19.26
CA GLY A 156 -7.44 -7.95 -20.24
C GLY A 156 -6.98 -9.28 -19.64
N SER A 157 -7.07 -9.49 -18.32
CA SER A 157 -6.75 -10.77 -17.69
C SER A 157 -7.64 -11.89 -18.22
N THR A 158 -7.02 -13.03 -18.50
CA THR A 158 -7.67 -14.30 -18.85
C THR A 158 -7.55 -15.34 -17.73
N THR A 159 -7.00 -14.93 -16.57
CA THR A 159 -6.74 -15.79 -15.40
C THR A 159 -7.41 -15.24 -14.13
N ASN A 160 -7.33 -16.00 -13.04
CA ASN A 160 -7.79 -15.58 -11.71
C ASN A 160 -6.70 -14.88 -10.87
N LYS A 161 -5.66 -14.34 -11.50
CA LYS A 161 -4.62 -13.59 -10.79
C LYS A 161 -5.20 -12.30 -10.21
N GLY A 162 -4.83 -12.00 -8.97
CA GLY A 162 -5.32 -10.81 -8.28
C GLY A 162 -4.29 -10.23 -7.33
N ASN A 163 -4.26 -8.90 -7.23
CA ASN A 163 -3.40 -8.17 -6.30
C ASN A 163 -4.21 -7.73 -5.07
N THR A 164 -3.64 -7.88 -3.88
CA THR A 164 -4.17 -7.32 -2.63
C THR A 164 -3.18 -6.35 -2.00
N PHE A 165 -3.56 -5.07 -1.92
CA PHE A 165 -2.77 -3.99 -1.35
C PHE A 165 -3.66 -2.92 -0.69
N GLN A 166 -3.08 -2.11 0.19
CA GLN A 166 -3.81 -1.14 0.99
C GLN A 166 -3.01 0.15 1.20
N ALA A 167 -3.69 1.28 1.17
CA ALA A 167 -3.17 2.56 1.64
C ALA A 167 -3.95 3.01 2.88
N THR A 168 -3.24 3.55 3.86
CA THR A 168 -3.81 4.22 5.02
C THR A 168 -3.22 5.61 5.16
N LEU A 169 -4.09 6.62 5.16
CA LEU A 169 -3.74 7.99 5.52
C LEU A 169 -4.09 8.18 6.99
N THR A 170 -3.24 8.80 7.78
CA THR A 170 -3.55 9.06 9.19
C THR A 170 -2.92 10.35 9.66
N THR A 171 -3.57 11.04 10.59
CA THR A 171 -3.08 12.29 11.14
C THR A 171 -3.47 12.45 12.60
N ASN A 172 -2.70 13.27 13.32
CA ASN A 172 -3.07 13.85 14.61
C ASN A 172 -3.44 15.34 14.48
N THR A 173 -3.77 15.80 13.28
CA THR A 173 -3.99 17.20 12.83
C THR A 173 -2.73 18.06 12.67
N LYS A 174 -1.57 17.61 13.15
CA LYS A 174 -0.29 18.31 13.00
C LYS A 174 0.69 17.52 12.13
N THR A 175 0.74 16.23 12.38
CA THR A 175 1.63 15.26 11.73
C THR A 175 0.79 14.26 10.96
N SER A 176 1.18 14.01 9.72
CA SER A 176 0.46 13.15 8.78
C SER A 176 1.36 12.04 8.30
N PHE A 177 0.83 10.81 8.27
CA PHE A 177 1.51 9.65 7.75
C PHE A 177 0.73 8.98 6.63
N ILE A 178 1.48 8.39 5.70
CA ILE A 178 1.00 7.40 4.73
C ILE A 178 1.58 6.04 5.12
N ILE A 179 0.73 5.03 5.16
CA ILE A 179 1.12 3.62 5.33
C ILE A 179 0.65 2.86 4.08
N LEU A 180 1.57 2.22 3.37
CA LEU A 180 1.28 1.37 2.22
C LEU A 180 1.58 -0.09 2.61
N ASN A 181 0.61 -0.97 2.44
CA ASN A 181 0.69 -2.38 2.80
C ASN A 181 0.44 -3.26 1.57
N TYR A 182 1.25 -4.29 1.40
CA TYR A 182 1.21 -5.22 0.27
C TYR A 182 1.10 -6.64 0.79
N LYS A 183 -0.04 -7.30 0.52
CA LYS A 183 -0.30 -8.67 1.00
C LYS A 183 0.03 -9.72 -0.05
N ASP A 184 -0.44 -9.52 -1.28
CA ASP A 184 -0.23 -10.45 -2.39
C ASP A 184 -0.17 -9.67 -3.69
N ILE A 185 0.86 -9.90 -4.50
CA ILE A 185 1.09 -9.23 -5.78
C ILE A 185 1.47 -10.30 -6.81
N GLN A 186 0.60 -10.52 -7.77
CA GLN A 186 0.66 -11.61 -8.74
C GLN A 186 0.82 -11.12 -10.19
N TRP A 187 0.64 -9.82 -10.42
CA TRP A 187 0.74 -9.17 -11.73
C TRP A 187 1.24 -7.73 -11.60
N THR A 188 1.88 -7.20 -12.65
CA THR A 188 2.44 -5.83 -12.70
C THR A 188 1.75 -4.90 -13.69
N THR A 189 1.13 -5.44 -14.73
CA THR A 189 0.76 -4.66 -15.92
C THR A 189 -0.53 -5.19 -16.54
N GLY A 190 -1.46 -4.29 -16.89
CA GLY A 190 -2.64 -4.62 -17.69
C GLY A 190 -2.38 -4.62 -19.19
N ALA A 191 -3.27 -5.23 -19.98
CA ALA A 191 -3.06 -5.43 -21.41
C ALA A 191 -2.94 -4.12 -22.20
N ALA A 192 -3.69 -3.07 -21.83
CA ALA A 192 -3.58 -1.77 -22.51
C ALA A 192 -2.24 -1.06 -22.22
N SER A 193 -1.56 -1.46 -21.15
CA SER A 193 -0.20 -1.00 -20.79
C SER A 193 0.90 -1.91 -21.37
N GLY A 194 0.56 -2.89 -22.23
CA GLY A 194 1.48 -3.84 -22.85
C GLY A 194 1.77 -5.10 -22.02
N GLY A 195 0.92 -5.41 -21.03
CA GLY A 195 1.01 -6.64 -20.25
C GLY A 195 0.43 -7.86 -20.98
N GLU A 196 0.99 -9.03 -20.73
CA GLU A 196 0.50 -10.29 -21.28
C GLU A 196 -0.78 -10.78 -20.59
N ALA A 197 -1.81 -11.15 -21.35
CA ALA A 197 -3.16 -11.48 -20.85
C ALA A 197 -3.21 -12.65 -19.85
N GLU A 198 -2.25 -13.57 -19.89
CA GLU A 198 -2.19 -14.77 -19.03
C GLU A 198 -1.36 -14.53 -17.75
N THR A 199 -0.42 -13.58 -17.77
CA THR A 199 0.53 -13.39 -16.67
C THR A 199 0.39 -12.04 -15.98
N GLY A 200 -0.08 -11.01 -16.70
CA GLY A 200 -0.11 -9.63 -16.26
C GLY A 200 1.30 -9.05 -16.08
N LEU A 201 2.28 -9.54 -16.84
CA LEU A 201 3.67 -9.10 -16.81
C LEU A 201 4.08 -8.47 -18.15
N GLY A 202 5.17 -7.71 -18.16
CA GLY A 202 5.67 -6.98 -19.34
C GLY A 202 5.20 -5.53 -19.40
N GLY A 203 5.31 -4.90 -20.57
CA GLY A 203 4.77 -3.56 -20.82
C GLY A 203 5.31 -2.46 -19.89
N THR A 204 4.41 -1.59 -19.41
CA THR A 204 4.69 -0.54 -18.41
C THR A 204 4.19 -0.99 -17.04
N PRO A 205 5.08 -1.45 -16.13
CA PRO A 205 4.70 -1.96 -14.81
C PRO A 205 4.09 -0.90 -13.91
N ALA A 206 3.35 -1.38 -12.91
CA ALA A 206 2.72 -0.58 -11.87
C ALA A 206 3.68 0.40 -11.18
N HIS A 207 3.14 1.56 -10.82
CA HIS A 207 3.86 2.59 -10.08
C HIS A 207 3.41 2.60 -8.61
N ALA A 208 4.34 2.31 -7.71
CA ALA A 208 4.14 2.38 -6.25
C ALA A 208 4.91 3.56 -5.64
N GLY A 209 4.22 4.44 -4.92
CA GLY A 209 4.80 5.66 -4.38
C GLY A 209 3.76 6.76 -4.15
N PHE A 210 4.20 8.01 -4.26
CA PHE A 210 3.30 9.17 -4.16
C PHE A 210 3.92 10.42 -4.79
N ASN A 211 3.05 11.34 -5.22
CA ASN A 211 3.40 12.60 -5.88
C ASN A 211 2.68 13.75 -5.18
N SER A 212 3.38 14.84 -4.85
CA SER A 212 2.80 16.03 -4.20
C SER A 212 2.08 16.95 -5.17
N GLY A 213 2.35 16.87 -6.48
CA GLY A 213 1.87 17.81 -7.48
C GLY A 213 2.62 19.14 -7.54
N ASP A 214 3.75 19.29 -6.85
CA ASP A 214 4.62 20.48 -6.93
C ASP A 214 5.91 20.27 -7.75
N GLU A 215 5.98 19.15 -8.50
CA GLU A 215 7.12 18.71 -9.32
C GLU A 215 8.41 18.34 -8.55
N THR A 216 8.50 18.68 -7.27
CA THR A 216 9.71 18.49 -6.46
C THR A 216 9.59 17.39 -5.43
N ASN A 217 8.40 17.22 -4.87
CA ASN A 217 8.13 16.33 -3.77
C ASN A 217 7.41 15.06 -4.25
N TYR A 218 8.16 13.97 -4.38
CA TYR A 218 7.63 12.66 -4.75
C TYR A 218 8.51 11.56 -4.16
N TYR A 219 7.98 10.34 -4.15
CA TYR A 219 8.76 9.16 -3.77
C TYR A 219 8.40 7.98 -4.64
N ASN A 220 9.42 7.29 -5.15
CA ASN A 220 9.31 6.01 -5.84
C ASN A 220 9.74 4.90 -4.88
N ILE A 221 8.86 3.93 -4.61
CA ILE A 221 9.29 2.73 -3.90
C ILE A 221 10.32 1.98 -4.78
N PRO A 222 11.43 1.46 -4.23
CA PRO A 222 12.40 0.68 -4.98
C PRO A 222 11.74 -0.42 -5.83
N GLY A 223 12.09 -0.46 -7.12
CA GLY A 223 11.50 -1.37 -8.11
C GLY A 223 10.20 -0.89 -8.75
N SER A 224 9.59 0.20 -8.27
CA SER A 224 8.41 0.83 -8.88
C SER A 224 8.62 1.13 -10.36
N ARG A 225 7.58 0.93 -11.18
CA ARG A 225 7.59 1.12 -12.65
C ARG A 225 8.61 0.25 -13.39
N THR A 226 9.07 -0.82 -12.76
CA THR A 226 9.91 -1.87 -13.36
C THR A 226 9.33 -3.24 -13.00
N GLU A 227 9.78 -4.31 -13.67
CA GLU A 227 9.35 -5.68 -13.37
C GLU A 227 9.62 -6.07 -11.90
N ALA A 228 10.60 -5.43 -11.24
CA ALA A 228 10.94 -5.69 -9.85
C ALA A 228 9.80 -5.32 -8.87
N VAL A 229 8.83 -4.50 -9.27
CA VAL A 229 7.67 -4.13 -8.42
C VAL A 229 6.86 -5.35 -7.97
N ILE A 230 6.93 -6.47 -8.69
CA ILE A 230 6.31 -7.73 -8.29
C ILE A 230 6.79 -8.23 -6.90
N ASN A 231 8.01 -7.84 -6.49
CA ASN A 231 8.61 -8.24 -5.22
C ASN A 231 8.30 -7.29 -4.05
N ILE A 232 7.41 -6.30 -4.24
CA ILE A 232 7.15 -5.24 -3.24
C ILE A 232 6.69 -5.78 -1.88
N THR A 233 6.02 -6.95 -1.85
CA THR A 233 5.61 -7.67 -0.64
C THR A 233 6.77 -8.10 0.27
N LYS A 234 8.00 -8.13 -0.26
CA LYS A 234 9.22 -8.53 0.48
C LYS A 234 10.07 -7.34 0.92
N THR A 235 9.72 -6.13 0.49
CA THR A 235 10.50 -4.91 0.72
C THR A 235 9.84 -4.03 1.79
N SER A 236 10.60 -3.16 2.44
CA SER A 236 10.10 -2.28 3.51
C SER A 236 11.12 -1.20 3.86
N ASN A 237 10.66 -0.04 4.35
CA ASN A 237 11.51 0.94 5.03
C ASN A 237 11.39 0.91 6.57
N VAL A 238 10.49 0.10 7.12
CA VAL A 238 10.25 -0.04 8.58
C VAL A 238 10.54 -1.44 9.10
N ASN A 239 11.26 -2.24 8.31
CA ASN A 239 11.65 -3.63 8.62
C ASN A 239 10.46 -4.56 8.89
N VAL A 240 9.33 -4.29 8.22
CA VAL A 240 8.13 -5.15 8.20
C VAL A 240 7.83 -5.44 6.73
N PRO A 241 8.12 -6.67 6.23
CA PRO A 241 7.94 -7.00 4.81
C PRO A 241 6.56 -6.59 4.27
N GLY A 242 6.56 -5.91 3.13
CA GLY A 242 5.34 -5.44 2.48
C GLY A 242 4.72 -4.20 3.14
N ARG A 243 5.39 -3.56 4.11
CA ARG A 243 4.94 -2.31 4.71
C ARG A 243 5.92 -1.17 4.47
N TRP A 244 5.37 -0.06 4.00
CA TRP A 244 6.08 1.20 3.78
C TRP A 244 5.38 2.34 4.52
N VAL A 245 6.13 3.15 5.27
CA VAL A 245 5.55 4.23 6.09
C VAL A 245 6.31 5.54 5.91
N PHE A 246 5.59 6.64 5.71
CA PHE A 246 6.16 7.94 5.38
C PHE A 246 5.48 9.06 6.17
N GLN A 247 6.26 9.96 6.76
CA GLN A 247 5.74 11.23 7.25
C GLN A 247 5.61 12.21 6.07
N VAL A 248 4.46 12.86 5.93
CA VAL A 248 4.12 13.64 4.73
C VAL A 248 3.57 15.04 5.02
N ASP A 249 3.44 15.48 6.27
CA ASP A 249 3.12 16.88 6.60
C ASP A 249 4.31 17.83 6.34
N ASP A 250 5.51 17.39 6.75
CA ASP A 250 6.83 17.97 6.53
C ASP A 250 7.74 16.80 6.15
N PHE A 251 8.02 16.62 4.85
CA PHE A 251 8.48 15.34 4.32
C PHE A 251 9.76 14.85 5.00
N LYS A 252 9.64 13.71 5.68
CA LYS A 252 10.74 12.98 6.30
C LYS A 252 10.60 11.51 5.98
N VAL A 253 11.67 10.92 5.44
CA VAL A 253 11.78 9.47 5.24
C VAL A 253 12.78 8.90 6.23
N THR A 254 12.45 7.72 6.77
CA THR A 254 13.37 6.92 7.60
C THR A 254 13.76 5.66 6.83
N GLY A 255 15.01 5.22 6.97
CA GLY A 255 15.43 3.86 6.63
C GLY A 255 15.83 3.54 5.18
N VAL A 256 15.85 4.49 4.22
CA VAL A 256 16.36 4.26 2.85
C VAL A 256 17.00 5.55 2.30
N PRO A 257 18.09 5.46 1.49
CA PRO A 257 18.64 6.63 0.81
C PRO A 257 17.59 7.24 -0.13
N THR A 258 17.35 8.55 -0.01
CA THR A 258 16.86 9.36 -1.13
C THR A 258 17.95 9.40 -2.18
N GLU A 259 18.13 8.33 -2.98
CA GLU A 259 18.87 8.47 -4.23
C GLU A 259 18.01 9.32 -5.16
N ALA A 260 18.42 10.58 -5.29
CA ALA A 260 17.99 11.42 -6.40
C ALA A 260 18.38 10.71 -7.70
N PRO A 261 17.53 10.71 -8.73
CA PRO A 261 17.92 10.15 -10.02
C PRO A 261 19.20 10.85 -10.48
N GLU A 262 20.28 10.08 -10.70
CA GLU A 262 21.43 10.56 -11.43
C GLU A 262 20.94 10.97 -12.82
N VAL A 263 20.95 12.28 -13.07
CA VAL A 263 20.87 12.81 -14.43
C VAL A 263 22.09 12.23 -15.13
N ALA A 264 21.87 11.36 -16.13
CA ALA A 264 22.94 10.90 -16.99
C ALA A 264 23.64 12.15 -17.55
N GLU A 265 24.82 12.46 -17.03
CA GLU A 265 25.66 13.51 -17.59
C GLU A 265 25.90 13.14 -19.05
N GLY A 266 25.53 14.06 -19.94
CA GLY A 266 25.58 13.87 -21.36
C GLY A 266 26.96 13.38 -21.79
N ASN A 267 26.96 12.28 -22.55
CA ASN A 267 28.14 11.86 -23.30
C ASN A 267 28.48 12.95 -24.33
N ASN A 268 29.31 13.91 -23.90
CA ASN A 268 30.14 14.69 -24.79
C ASN A 268 31.60 14.26 -24.63
N CYS A 269 32.06 13.60 -25.70
CA CYS A 269 33.44 13.48 -26.17
C CYS A 269 34.34 12.51 -25.40
N TRP A 270 34.81 11.45 -26.09
CA TRP A 270 36.16 11.40 -26.69
C TRP A 270 36.19 10.41 -27.87
N LEU A 271 36.80 10.88 -28.98
CA LEU A 271 37.15 10.25 -30.26
C LEU A 271 36.03 10.04 -31.31
#